data_AF-X1GKK6-F1
#
_entry.id   AF-X1GKK6-F1
#
_cell.length_a   1.000
_cell.length_b   1.000
_cell.length_c   1.000
_cell.angle_alpha   90.00
_cell.angle_beta   90.00
_cell.angle_gamma   90.00
#
_symmetry.space_group_name_H-M   'P 1'
#
loop_
_entity.id
_entity.type
_entity.pdbx_description
1 polymer ?
#
loop_
_entity_poly.entity_id
_entity_poly.type
_entity_poly.pdbx_seq_one_letter_code
_entity_poly.pdbx_strand_id
1 'polypeptide(L)'
;NSAISSRIESLIQSEEMPYDWPLIWPLAILTEVDVVSADTVNQAIRIMEDSRKSEASRSIAVDLIAKHGNAPQRRLLKNRYEHEPSNYVKEAILFATRYFPGNERNSCLGAWGSHSLDNSLIAAAVRAYVSSVTQ
;
A
#
# COMPACT_ATOMS: atom_id res chain seq x y z
N ASN A 1 -6.74 7.79 18.06
CA ASN A 1 -7.75 7.33 19.05
C ASN A 1 -7.90 5.82 18.90
N SER A 2 -7.25 5.03 19.76
CA SER A 2 -7.09 3.57 19.61
C SER A 2 -8.41 2.81 19.52
N ALA A 3 -9.45 3.24 20.25
CA ALA A 3 -10.77 2.62 20.22
C ALA A 3 -11.44 2.70 18.83
N ILE A 4 -11.21 3.79 18.09
CA ILE A 4 -11.73 3.94 16.72
C ILE A 4 -10.97 3.03 15.77
N SER A 5 -9.64 3.01 15.86
CA SER A 5 -8.78 2.15 15.05
C SER A 5 -9.17 0.67 15.20
N SER A 6 -9.34 0.17 16.43
CA SER A 6 -9.74 -1.23 16.65
C SER A 6 -11.10 -1.59 16.05
N ARG A 7 -12.08 -0.67 16.07
CA ARG A 7 -13.38 -0.91 15.42
C ARG A 7 -13.27 -0.95 13.90
N ILE A 8 -12.40 -0.12 13.32
CA ILE A 8 -12.13 -0.13 11.88
C ILE A 8 -11.42 -1.43 11.49
N GLU A 9 -10.46 -1.90 12.29
CA GLU A 9 -9.82 -3.19 12.08
C GLU A 9 -10.83 -4.34 12.07
N SER A 10 -11.73 -4.41 13.05
CA SER A 10 -12.78 -5.44 13.08
C SER A 10 -13.70 -5.40 11.86
N LEU A 11 -14.03 -4.20 11.35
CA LEU A 11 -14.84 -4.04 10.13
C LEU A 11 -14.14 -4.59 8.89
N ILE A 12 -12.83 -4.35 8.74
CA ILE A 12 -12.05 -4.85 7.60
C ILE A 12 -11.90 -6.37 7.69
N GLN A 13 -11.73 -6.90 8.90
CA GLN A 13 -11.54 -8.32 9.17
C GLN A 13 -12.83 -9.15 9.00
N SER A 14 -14.01 -8.57 9.25
CA SER A 14 -15.27 -9.31 9.18
C SER A 14 -15.73 -9.61 7.74
N GLU A 15 -15.21 -8.88 6.74
CA GLU A 15 -15.63 -8.97 5.34
C GLU A 15 -17.14 -8.74 5.11
N GLU A 16 -17.85 -8.18 6.10
CA GLU A 16 -19.31 -8.00 6.07
C GLU A 16 -19.79 -6.85 5.18
N MET A 17 -18.86 -6.11 4.55
CA MET A 17 -19.23 -5.01 3.67
C MET A 17 -19.84 -5.53 2.36
N PRO A 18 -21.05 -5.06 1.98
CA PRO A 18 -21.75 -5.57 0.79
C PRO A 18 -21.07 -5.16 -0.53
N TYR A 19 -20.22 -4.13 -0.49
CA TYR A 19 -19.48 -3.63 -1.65
C TYR A 19 -18.00 -3.49 -1.28
N ASP A 20 -17.13 -3.50 -2.28
CA ASP A 20 -15.68 -3.43 -2.13
C ASP A 20 -15.13 -2.00 -2.11
N TRP A 21 -15.75 -1.07 -2.85
CA TRP A 21 -15.35 0.34 -2.89
C TRP A 21 -15.35 1.04 -1.51
N PRO A 22 -16.27 0.74 -0.56
CA PRO A 22 -16.25 1.39 0.74
C PRO A 22 -15.02 1.03 1.56
N LEU A 23 -14.30 -0.07 1.22
CA LEU A 23 -13.06 -0.49 1.90
C LEU A 23 -11.93 0.53 1.76
N ILE A 24 -11.99 1.40 0.74
CA ILE A 24 -11.01 2.47 0.52
C ILE A 24 -10.86 3.35 1.75
N TRP A 25 -11.97 3.76 2.36
CA TRP A 25 -11.97 4.67 3.51
C TRP A 25 -11.38 4.06 4.79
N PRO A 26 -11.85 2.89 5.28
CA PRO A 26 -11.27 2.29 6.46
C PRO A 26 -9.80 1.93 6.26
N LEU A 27 -9.40 1.43 5.07
CA LEU A 27 -7.99 1.19 4.78
C LEU A 27 -7.16 2.49 4.81
N ALA A 28 -7.64 3.56 4.18
CA ALA A 28 -6.94 4.85 4.15
C ALA A 28 -6.80 5.45 5.56
N ILE A 29 -7.84 5.36 6.39
CA ILE A 29 -7.79 5.81 7.79
C ILE A 29 -6.72 5.03 8.56
N LEU A 30 -6.65 3.71 8.36
CA LEU A 30 -5.63 2.89 9.03
C LEU A 30 -4.21 3.13 8.49
N THR A 31 -4.05 3.65 7.27
CA THR A 31 -2.75 4.15 6.80
C THR A 31 -2.28 5.38 7.58
N GLU A 32 -3.16 6.13 8.24
CA GLU A 32 -2.77 7.31 9.03
C GLU A 32 -2.50 7.01 10.51
N VAL A 33 -2.88 5.83 11.02
CA VAL A 33 -2.60 5.47 12.42
C VAL A 33 -1.15 4.98 12.60
N ASP A 34 -0.67 4.96 13.84
CA ASP A 34 0.71 4.57 14.17
C ASP A 34 0.92 3.06 14.14
N VAL A 35 -0.09 2.29 14.55
CA VAL A 35 -0.01 0.83 14.69
C VAL A 35 -1.33 0.21 14.25
N VAL A 36 -1.25 -0.91 13.56
CA VAL A 36 -2.36 -1.82 13.22
C VAL A 36 -1.98 -3.25 13.58
N SER A 37 -2.96 -4.13 13.77
CA SER A 37 -2.68 -5.55 14.03
C SER A 37 -2.11 -6.28 12.81
N ALA A 38 -1.38 -7.37 13.07
CA ALA A 38 -0.88 -8.25 12.02
C ALA A 38 -2.01 -8.85 11.17
N ASP A 39 -3.17 -9.13 11.78
CA ASP A 39 -4.35 -9.65 11.09
C ASP A 39 -4.90 -8.65 10.08
N THR A 40 -4.91 -7.36 10.43
CA THR A 40 -5.30 -6.29 9.50
C THR A 40 -4.34 -6.19 8.31
N VAL A 41 -3.02 -6.32 8.53
CA VAL A 41 -2.05 -6.36 7.42
C VAL A 41 -2.26 -7.60 6.55
N ASN A 42 -2.51 -8.76 7.15
CA ASN A 42 -2.80 -10.00 6.42
C ASN A 42 -4.09 -9.87 5.59
N GLN A 43 -5.10 -9.19 6.11
CA GLN A 43 -6.33 -8.92 5.38
C GLN A 43 -6.10 -7.96 4.21
N ALA A 44 -5.26 -6.93 4.38
CA ALA A 44 -4.87 -6.06 3.29
C ALA A 44 -4.13 -6.82 2.17
N ILE A 45 -3.27 -7.79 2.53
CA ILE A 45 -2.62 -8.66 1.54
C ILE A 45 -3.66 -9.45 0.73
N ARG A 46 -4.66 -10.03 1.40
CA ARG A 46 -5.76 -10.73 0.70
C ARG A 46 -6.53 -9.80 -0.24
N ILE A 47 -6.83 -8.57 0.21
CA ILE A 47 -7.50 -7.56 -0.62
C ILE A 47 -6.67 -7.21 -1.85
N MET A 48 -5.37 -6.96 -1.69
CA MET A 48 -4.45 -6.65 -2.79
C MET A 48 -4.39 -7.80 -3.81
N GLU A 49 -4.36 -9.04 -3.33
CA GLU A 49 -4.18 -10.23 -4.15
C GLU A 49 -5.42 -10.62 -4.96
N ASP A 50 -6.62 -10.35 -4.42
CA ASP A 50 -7.90 -10.68 -5.04
C ASP A 50 -8.19 -9.79 -6.25
N SER A 51 -8.04 -10.36 -7.45
CA SER A 51 -8.29 -9.67 -8.72
C SER A 51 -9.75 -9.29 -8.96
N ARG A 52 -10.68 -9.77 -8.12
CA ARG A 52 -12.10 -9.39 -8.18
C ARG A 52 -12.38 -8.09 -7.43
N LYS A 53 -11.46 -7.62 -6.59
CA LYS A 53 -11.56 -6.33 -5.89
C LYS A 53 -11.18 -5.20 -6.84
N SER A 54 -11.82 -4.04 -6.67
CA SER A 54 -11.50 -2.84 -7.46
C SER A 54 -10.02 -2.46 -7.34
N GLU A 55 -9.46 -1.92 -8.41
CA GLU A 55 -8.09 -1.43 -8.43
C GLU A 55 -7.85 -0.38 -7.33
N ALA A 56 -8.84 0.45 -7.03
CA ALA A 56 -8.79 1.44 -5.96
C ALA A 56 -8.63 0.79 -4.57
N SER A 57 -9.45 -0.20 -4.21
CA SER A 57 -9.34 -0.90 -2.93
C SER A 57 -8.00 -1.65 -2.82
N ARG A 58 -7.55 -2.26 -3.92
CA ARG A 58 -6.25 -2.94 -4.00
C ARG A 58 -5.08 -1.96 -3.81
N SER A 59 -5.14 -0.78 -4.42
CA SER A 59 -4.12 0.26 -4.30
C SER A 59 -4.00 0.83 -2.88
N ILE A 60 -5.10 1.06 -2.16
CA ILE A 60 -5.01 1.51 -0.76
C ILE A 60 -4.52 0.39 0.16
N ALA A 61 -4.88 -0.87 -0.12
CA ALA A 61 -4.33 -2.00 0.62
C ALA A 61 -2.80 -2.09 0.49
N VAL A 62 -2.26 -1.81 -0.70
CA VAL A 62 -0.80 -1.72 -0.93
C VAL A 62 -0.15 -0.69 -0.02
N ASP A 63 -0.73 0.51 0.10
CA ASP A 63 -0.22 1.58 0.97
C ASP A 63 -0.20 1.15 2.45
N LEU A 64 -1.27 0.49 2.91
CA LEU A 64 -1.35 -0.03 4.26
C LEU A 64 -0.28 -1.10 4.54
N ILE A 65 -0.08 -2.04 3.62
CA ILE A 65 0.96 -3.08 3.72
C ILE A 65 2.35 -2.44 3.71
N ALA A 66 2.59 -1.42 2.88
CA ALA A 66 3.88 -0.77 2.80
C ALA A 66 4.25 -0.04 4.09
N LYS A 67 3.28 0.63 4.73
CA LYS A 67 3.49 1.36 5.99
C LYS A 67 3.67 0.42 7.18
N HIS A 68 2.79 -0.58 7.32
CA HIS A 68 2.68 -1.38 8.54
C HIS A 68 3.26 -2.79 8.42
N GLY A 69 3.53 -3.26 7.19
CA GLY A 69 4.02 -4.59 6.94
C GLY A 69 5.50 -4.78 7.27
N ASN A 70 5.83 -6.00 7.68
CA ASN A 70 7.20 -6.42 7.91
C ASN A 70 7.97 -6.66 6.59
N ALA A 71 9.28 -6.96 6.69
CA ALA A 71 10.13 -7.14 5.50
C ALA A 71 9.62 -8.23 4.52
N PRO A 72 9.21 -9.44 4.98
CA PRO A 72 8.54 -10.41 4.10
C PRO A 72 7.31 -9.85 3.37
N GLN A 73 6.45 -9.11 4.05
CA GLN A 73 5.24 -8.54 3.46
C GLN A 73 5.55 -7.44 2.44
N ARG A 74 6.56 -6.60 2.68
CA ARG A 74 7.04 -5.64 1.66
C ARG A 74 7.65 -6.33 0.45
N ARG A 75 8.35 -7.46 0.65
CA ARG A 75 8.85 -8.28 -0.46
C ARG A 75 7.71 -8.83 -1.32
N LEU A 76 6.54 -9.13 -0.74
CA LEU A 76 5.34 -9.50 -1.52
C LEU A 76 4.91 -8.37 -2.45
N LEU A 77 4.91 -7.11 -1.98
CA LEU A 77 4.59 -5.95 -2.84
C LEU A 77 5.53 -5.86 -4.04
N LYS A 78 6.84 -6.10 -3.82
CA LYS A 78 7.83 -6.10 -4.90
C LYS A 78 7.58 -7.21 -5.91
N ASN A 79 7.28 -8.42 -5.43
CA ASN A 79 6.91 -9.52 -6.32
C ASN A 79 5.60 -9.23 -7.07
N ARG A 80 4.65 -8.56 -6.42
CA ARG A 80 3.37 -8.20 -7.01
C ARG A 80 3.55 -7.22 -8.16
N TYR A 81 4.42 -6.22 -8.02
CA TYR A 81 4.70 -5.23 -9.08
C TYR A 81 5.00 -5.89 -10.43
N GLU A 82 5.87 -6.90 -10.46
CA GLU A 82 6.28 -7.58 -11.69
C GLU A 82 5.13 -8.34 -12.39
N HIS A 83 4.18 -8.86 -11.60
CA HIS A 83 3.08 -9.70 -12.09
C HIS A 83 1.73 -8.98 -12.18
N GLU A 84 1.68 -7.71 -11.78
CA GLU A 84 0.43 -6.97 -11.72
C GLU A 84 -0.03 -6.54 -13.13
N PRO A 85 -1.25 -6.91 -13.58
CA PRO A 85 -1.77 -6.49 -14.87
C PRO A 85 -2.21 -5.02 -14.89
N SER A 86 -2.62 -4.47 -13.74
CA SER A 86 -3.07 -3.08 -13.64
C SER A 86 -1.91 -2.10 -13.51
N ASN A 87 -1.78 -1.16 -14.45
CA ASN A 87 -0.84 -0.04 -14.32
C ASN A 87 -1.17 0.81 -13.09
N TYR A 88 -2.44 1.01 -12.79
CA TYR A 88 -2.89 1.77 -11.63
C TYR A 88 -2.39 1.16 -10.30
N VAL A 89 -2.47 -0.16 -10.16
CA VAL A 89 -1.96 -0.85 -8.96
C VAL A 89 -0.43 -0.89 -8.94
N LYS A 90 0.24 -1.02 -10.11
CA LYS A 90 1.71 -0.90 -10.21
C LYS A 90 2.20 0.46 -9.73
N GLU A 91 1.54 1.52 -10.18
CA GLU A 91 1.81 2.90 -9.78
C GLU A 91 1.61 3.10 -8.28
N ALA A 92 0.55 2.51 -7.71
CA ALA A 92 0.33 2.50 -6.27
C ALA A 92 1.48 1.78 -5.51
N ILE A 93 1.94 0.63 -6.00
CA ILE A 93 3.10 -0.07 -5.40
C ILE A 93 4.36 0.80 -5.47
N LEU A 94 4.61 1.46 -6.60
CA LEU A 94 5.76 2.37 -6.73
C LEU A 94 5.64 3.55 -5.76
N PHE A 95 4.46 4.16 -5.63
CA PHE A 95 4.20 5.26 -4.71
C PHE A 95 4.34 4.83 -3.24
N ALA A 96 3.92 3.61 -2.90
CA ALA A 96 4.00 3.03 -1.57
C ALA A 96 5.45 2.81 -1.09
N THR A 97 6.43 2.77 -2.00
CA THR A 97 7.85 2.67 -1.64
C THR A 97 8.35 3.81 -0.75
N ARG A 98 7.61 4.92 -0.64
CA ARG A 98 7.88 6.00 0.32
C ARG A 98 7.99 5.51 1.77
N TYR A 99 7.27 4.44 2.13
CA TYR A 99 7.32 3.82 3.46
C TYR A 99 8.44 2.80 3.63
N PHE A 100 9.14 2.42 2.55
CA PHE A 100 10.18 1.40 2.61
C PHE A 100 11.47 1.95 3.23
N PRO A 101 12.33 1.09 3.82
CA PRO A 101 13.69 1.45 4.20
C PRO A 101 14.49 2.01 3.00
N GLY A 102 15.43 2.93 3.27
CA GLY A 102 16.11 3.70 2.24
C GLY A 102 16.73 2.89 1.10
N ASN A 103 17.46 1.82 1.42
CA ASN A 103 18.08 0.96 0.41
C ASN A 103 17.04 0.21 -0.44
N GLU A 104 15.99 -0.30 0.20
CA GLU A 104 14.91 -1.02 -0.48
C GLU A 104 14.13 -0.08 -1.42
N ARG A 105 13.78 1.11 -0.92
CA ARG A 105 13.13 2.16 -1.70
C ARG A 105 13.96 2.58 -2.91
N ASN A 106 15.23 2.91 -2.72
CA ASN A 106 16.09 3.39 -3.82
C ASN A 106 16.26 2.33 -4.91
N SER A 107 16.33 1.05 -4.55
CA SER A 107 16.36 -0.07 -5.50
C SER A 107 15.07 -0.13 -6.33
N CYS A 108 13.90 -0.02 -5.71
CA CYS A 108 12.62 -0.03 -6.41
C CYS A 108 12.47 1.20 -7.34
N LEU A 109 12.80 2.39 -6.85
CA LEU A 109 12.73 3.64 -7.64
C LEU A 109 13.69 3.62 -8.84
N GLY A 110 14.87 2.99 -8.69
CA GLY A 110 15.83 2.83 -9.76
C GLY A 110 15.40 1.79 -10.80
N ALA A 111 14.80 0.69 -10.36
CA ALA A 111 14.33 -0.36 -11.26
C ALA A 111 13.10 0.07 -12.06
N TRP A 112 12.12 0.68 -11.40
CA TRP A 112 10.77 0.86 -11.95
C TRP A 112 10.47 2.29 -12.39
N GLY A 113 11.21 3.28 -11.89
CA GLY A 113 10.91 4.69 -12.09
C GLY A 113 10.95 5.13 -13.55
N SER A 114 11.62 4.41 -14.45
CA SER A 114 11.71 4.75 -15.88
C SER A 114 10.81 3.91 -16.78
N HIS A 115 9.92 3.08 -16.23
CA HIS A 115 9.05 2.21 -17.04
C HIS A 115 7.99 3.00 -17.85
N SER A 116 7.58 4.18 -17.35
CA SER A 116 6.59 5.05 -18.00
C SER A 116 6.78 6.51 -17.55
N LEU A 117 6.05 7.43 -18.19
CA LEU A 117 5.99 8.82 -17.75
C LEU A 117 5.41 8.91 -16.33
N ASP A 118 4.31 8.22 -16.07
CA ASP A 118 3.64 8.23 -14.77
C ASP A 118 4.56 7.68 -13.67
N ASN A 119 5.27 6.58 -13.93
CA ASN A 119 6.27 6.06 -13.01
C ASN A 119 7.41 7.06 -12.74
N SER A 120 7.83 7.81 -13.76
CA SER A 120 8.89 8.82 -13.61
C SER A 120 8.42 9.96 -12.70
N LEU A 121 7.17 10.40 -12.86
CA LEU A 121 6.56 11.42 -12.02
C LEU A 121 6.37 10.93 -10.58
N ILE A 122 5.87 9.71 -10.39
CA ILE A 122 5.71 9.10 -9.06
C ILE A 122 7.06 8.95 -8.38
N ALA A 123 8.08 8.45 -9.09
CA ALA A 123 9.41 8.30 -8.52
C ALA A 123 10.03 9.64 -8.12
N ALA A 124 9.80 10.70 -8.89
CA ALA A 124 10.20 12.06 -8.51
C ALA A 124 9.46 12.55 -7.24
N ALA A 125 8.15 12.34 -7.18
CA ALA A 125 7.33 12.71 -6.02
C ALA A 125 7.77 11.98 -4.74
N VAL A 126 8.05 10.67 -4.81
CA VAL A 126 8.54 9.89 -3.67
C VAL A 126 9.88 10.42 -3.15
N ARG A 127 10.81 10.77 -4.05
CA ARG A 127 12.10 11.36 -3.66
C ARG A 127 11.92 12.71 -2.95
N ALA A 128 11.01 13.54 -3.46
CA ALA A 128 10.71 14.83 -2.85
C ALA A 128 10.09 14.67 -1.45
N TYR A 129 9.10 13.78 -1.31
CA TYR A 129 8.44 13.47 -0.03
C TYR A 129 9.43 13.00 1.05
N VAL A 130 10.30 12.06 0.71
CA VAL A 130 11.30 11.55 1.68
C VAL A 130 12.25 12.66 2.12
N SER A 131 12.63 13.54 1.20
CA SER A 131 13.51 14.67 1.50
C SER A 131 12.86 15.68 2.44
N SER A 132 11.53 15.87 2.38
CA SER A 132 10.82 16.79 3.29
C SER A 132 10.56 16.23 4.68
N VAL A 133 10.47 14.90 4.83
CA VAL A 133 10.20 14.25 6.13
C VAL A 133 11.48 14.00 6.94
N THR A 134 12.65 14.02 6.28
CA THR A 134 13.96 13.78 6.92
C THR A 134 14.64 15.08 7.40
N GLN A 135 14.07 16.25 7.09
CA GLN A 135 14.51 17.56 7.61
C GLN A 135 13.89 17.85 8.97
#